data_AF-A0A382RYK7-F1
#
_entry.id   AF-A0A382RYK7-F1
#
_cell.length_a   1.000
_cell.length_b   1.000
_cell.length_c   1.000
_cell.angle_alpha   90.00
_cell.angle_beta   90.00
_cell.angle_gamma   90.00
#
_symmetry.space_group_name_H-M   'P 1'
#
loop_
_entity.id
_entity.type
_entity.pdbx_description
1 polymer ?
#
loop_
_entity_poly.entity_id
_entity_poly.type
_entity_poly.pdbx_seq_one_letter_code
_entity_poly.pdbx_strand_id
1 'polypeptide(L)'
;PNLALTLLSSSAIKASQKKLFYRGEGTHFSNGREIPEKNNLQSKTNRSVMMWSATKAVSRLIMPPPAHHFCLDDGMENNSNLQYLKKILEISKKNGTDVRLFIHPTHVYLLEALRVLGKMEDYEKWQHALIALVEDVNSRHPESREFPLWNFGGYNSVTMTAVPSPKDSNISMRWFRDIGHYSKNLGDLIQDRIFNFHQTGRMVPEDFGIQINSKNIDRHQKAQKSLQRTYMKTYQEEIKELTDKVNAEGGKIKLFDCNQLARRLQTKS
;
A
#
# COMPACT_ATOMS: atom_id res chain seq x y z
N PRO A 1 -11.23 -8.01 -32.75
CA PRO A 1 -10.41 -6.87 -32.23
C PRO A 1 -9.02 -7.38 -31.81
N ASN A 2 -8.01 -7.00 -32.58
CA ASN A 2 -6.70 -7.66 -32.61
C ASN A 2 -5.81 -7.14 -31.45
N LEU A 3 -5.81 -7.83 -30.29
CA LEU A 3 -5.03 -7.45 -29.10
C LEU A 3 -3.51 -7.35 -29.35
N ALA A 4 -3.00 -8.04 -30.39
CA ALA A 4 -1.59 -8.04 -30.74
C ALA A 4 -1.07 -6.67 -31.22
N LEU A 5 -1.95 -5.80 -31.77
CA LEU A 5 -1.53 -4.52 -32.34
C LEU A 5 -1.22 -3.45 -31.29
N THR A 6 -1.76 -3.57 -30.07
CA THR A 6 -1.58 -2.55 -29.02
C THR A 6 -0.29 -2.74 -28.23
N LEU A 7 0.17 -3.99 -28.07
CA LEU A 7 1.39 -4.32 -27.32
C LEU A 7 2.68 -4.25 -28.15
N LEU A 8 2.57 -4.28 -29.48
CA LEU A 8 3.69 -4.22 -30.42
C LEU A 8 3.60 -3.01 -31.35
N SER A 9 2.97 -1.91 -30.91
CA SER A 9 3.04 -0.67 -31.69
C SER A 9 4.50 -0.20 -31.79
N SER A 10 4.91 0.29 -32.95
CA SER A 10 6.29 0.79 -33.12
C SER A 10 6.60 1.91 -32.12
N SER A 11 5.58 2.64 -31.69
CA SER A 11 5.59 3.64 -30.63
C SER A 11 5.97 3.03 -29.26
N ALA A 12 5.33 1.92 -28.87
CA ALA A 12 5.62 1.21 -27.63
C ALA A 12 7.02 0.56 -27.65
N ILE A 13 7.42 -0.02 -28.78
CA ILE A 13 8.76 -0.60 -28.94
C ILE A 13 9.84 0.50 -28.90
N LYS A 14 9.63 1.63 -29.60
CA LYS A 14 10.54 2.79 -29.54
C LYS A 14 10.63 3.38 -28.14
N ALA A 15 9.52 3.49 -27.42
CA ALA A 15 9.51 4.00 -26.04
C ALA A 15 10.28 3.05 -25.09
N SER A 16 10.09 1.74 -25.22
CA SER A 16 10.83 0.73 -24.45
C SER A 16 12.33 0.69 -24.80
N GLN A 17 12.69 0.76 -26.08
CA GLN A 17 14.09 0.85 -26.52
C GLN A 17 14.74 2.13 -26.01
N LYS A 18 14.06 3.27 -26.13
CA LYS A 18 14.56 4.54 -25.60
C LYS A 18 14.79 4.44 -24.10
N LYS A 19 13.93 3.76 -23.34
CA LYS A 19 14.12 3.52 -21.90
C LYS A 19 15.26 2.53 -21.58
N LEU A 20 15.42 1.46 -22.37
CA LEU A 20 16.47 0.45 -22.20
C LEU A 20 17.88 0.98 -22.53
N PHE A 21 17.98 1.92 -23.46
CA PHE A 21 19.26 2.47 -23.93
C PHE A 21 19.52 3.92 -23.47
N TYR A 22 18.61 4.53 -22.71
CA TYR A 22 18.84 5.85 -22.12
C TYR A 22 19.87 5.77 -21.00
N ARG A 23 20.98 6.50 -21.18
CA ARG A 23 21.99 6.78 -20.14
C ARG A 23 22.03 8.29 -19.92
N GLY A 24 21.11 8.81 -19.11
CA GLY A 24 21.13 10.18 -18.60
C GLY A 24 20.90 10.18 -17.08
N GLU A 25 21.30 11.26 -16.41
CA GLU A 25 21.01 11.45 -14.98
C GLU A 25 19.50 11.53 -14.73
N GLY A 26 18.97 10.66 -13.86
CA GLY A 26 17.58 10.71 -13.40
C GLY A 26 16.61 9.84 -14.20
N THR A 27 16.00 8.85 -13.53
CA THR A 27 14.84 8.14 -14.09
C THR A 27 13.60 9.02 -13.95
N HIS A 28 13.06 9.50 -15.08
CA HIS A 28 11.84 10.32 -15.10
C HIS A 28 10.57 9.45 -15.16
N PHE A 29 9.54 9.83 -14.41
CA PHE A 29 8.17 9.33 -14.60
C PHE A 29 7.49 10.03 -15.78
N SER A 30 6.39 9.45 -16.29
CA SER A 30 5.58 10.03 -17.37
C SER A 30 4.97 11.40 -17.06
N ASN A 31 4.98 11.84 -15.79
CA ASN A 31 4.56 13.16 -15.35
C ASN A 31 5.72 14.17 -15.22
N GLY A 32 6.90 13.87 -15.78
CA GLY A 32 8.07 14.76 -15.75
C GLY A 32 8.76 14.86 -14.39
N ARG A 33 8.33 14.08 -13.39
CA ARG A 33 8.98 14.05 -12.08
C ARG A 33 10.31 13.31 -12.19
N GLU A 34 11.40 14.04 -11.99
CA GLU A 34 12.73 13.49 -11.80
C GLU A 34 12.84 12.84 -10.42
N ILE A 35 13.27 11.57 -10.38
CA ILE A 35 13.87 11.03 -9.17
C ILE A 35 15.36 11.30 -9.30
N PRO A 36 15.94 12.26 -8.55
CA PRO A 36 17.38 12.35 -8.49
C PRO A 36 17.90 11.01 -7.96
N GLU A 37 18.73 10.32 -8.74
CA GLU A 37 19.54 9.21 -8.24
C GLU A 37 20.55 9.81 -7.26
N LYS A 38 20.10 10.09 -6.04
CA LYS A 38 21.02 10.21 -4.93
C LYS A 38 21.55 8.81 -4.66
N ASN A 39 22.67 8.51 -5.34
CA ASN A 39 23.61 7.47 -4.94
C ASN A 39 24.17 7.84 -3.57
N ASN A 40 23.37 7.65 -2.52
CA ASN A 40 23.90 7.47 -1.18
C ASN A 40 24.60 6.10 -1.18
N LEU A 41 25.84 6.08 -1.68
CA LEU A 41 26.84 5.01 -1.59
C LEU A 41 27.31 4.80 -0.13
N GLN A 42 26.40 4.93 0.83
CA GLN A 42 26.62 4.37 2.17
C GLN A 42 26.08 2.94 2.14
N SER A 43 26.84 2.02 2.73
CA SER A 43 26.31 0.69 3.09
C SER A 43 25.03 0.91 3.91
N LYS A 44 23.87 0.72 3.27
CA LYS A 44 22.58 0.92 3.92
C LYS A 44 22.27 -0.34 4.71
N THR A 45 22.36 -0.24 6.03
CA THR A 45 21.89 -1.30 6.93
C THR A 45 20.39 -1.53 6.69
N ASN A 46 19.88 -2.75 6.93
CA ASN A 46 18.46 -3.03 6.75
C ASN A 46 17.57 -2.08 7.58
N ARG A 47 17.98 -1.76 8.81
CA ARG A 47 17.32 -0.74 9.64
C ARG A 47 17.25 0.61 8.94
N SER A 48 18.36 1.09 8.37
CA SER A 48 18.39 2.38 7.69
C SER A 48 17.43 2.43 6.49
N VAL A 49 17.30 1.32 5.75
CA VAL A 49 16.34 1.20 4.64
C VAL A 49 14.90 1.24 5.14
N MET A 50 14.58 0.50 6.21
CA MET A 50 13.24 0.50 6.82
C MET A 50 12.85 1.89 7.35
N MET A 51 13.74 2.53 8.11
CA MET A 51 13.49 3.88 8.64
C MET A 51 13.38 4.93 7.53
N TRP A 52 14.26 4.87 6.54
CA TRP A 52 14.24 5.80 5.41
C TRP A 52 12.97 5.65 4.58
N SER A 53 12.57 4.42 4.26
CA SER A 53 11.37 4.15 3.45
C SER A 53 10.10 4.54 4.19
N ALA A 54 9.99 4.26 5.49
CA ALA A 54 8.90 4.74 6.34
C ALA A 54 8.81 6.28 6.37
N THR A 55 9.95 6.94 6.55
CA THR A 55 10.02 8.41 6.56
C THR A 55 9.64 8.99 5.20
N LYS A 56 10.11 8.39 4.11
CA LYS A 56 9.82 8.86 2.75
C LYS A 56 8.42 8.52 2.26
N ALA A 57 7.70 7.59 2.90
CA ALA A 57 6.28 7.40 2.64
C ALA A 57 5.48 8.68 2.91
N VAL A 58 5.89 9.51 3.86
CA VAL A 58 5.22 10.79 4.16
C VAL A 58 5.09 11.66 2.92
N SER A 59 6.19 11.93 2.22
CA SER A 59 6.22 12.83 1.05
C SER A 59 6.03 12.13 -0.30
N ARG A 60 6.05 10.79 -0.34
CA ARG A 60 5.91 10.01 -1.58
C ARG A 60 4.58 9.28 -1.72
N LEU A 61 3.93 8.94 -0.61
CA LEU A 61 2.74 8.09 -0.59
C LEU A 61 1.58 8.73 0.17
N ILE A 62 1.82 9.18 1.41
CA ILE A 62 0.75 9.64 2.31
C ILE A 62 0.32 11.06 1.94
N MET A 63 1.27 11.98 1.76
CA MET A 63 1.03 13.39 1.42
C MET A 63 1.92 13.82 0.25
N PRO A 64 1.76 13.20 -0.94
CA PRO A 64 2.59 13.52 -2.09
C PRO A 64 2.33 14.94 -2.61
N PRO A 65 3.37 15.64 -3.12
CA PRO A 65 3.16 16.90 -3.83
C PRO A 65 2.35 16.68 -5.12
N PRO A 66 1.71 17.73 -5.66
CA PRO A 66 1.70 19.11 -5.14
C PRO A 66 0.69 19.32 -4.01
N ALA A 67 -0.28 18.41 -3.88
CA ALA A 67 -1.45 18.63 -3.05
C ALA A 67 -1.21 18.33 -1.56
N HIS A 68 -0.17 17.55 -1.25
CA HIS A 68 0.31 17.31 0.11
C HIS A 68 -0.78 16.79 1.06
N HIS A 69 -1.72 16.01 0.52
CA HIS A 69 -2.81 15.44 1.28
C HIS A 69 -2.87 13.92 1.10
N PHE A 70 -3.38 13.26 2.13
CA PHE A 70 -3.92 11.91 2.00
C PHE A 70 -5.41 12.06 1.73
N CYS A 71 -5.85 11.72 0.53
CA CYS A 71 -7.26 11.78 0.16
C CYS A 71 -7.70 10.41 -0.33
N LEU A 72 -8.78 9.91 0.27
CA LEU A 72 -9.50 8.77 -0.29
C LEU A 72 -10.32 9.18 -1.51
N ASP A 73 -10.64 10.45 -1.61
CA ASP A 73 -11.44 11.06 -2.66
C ASP A 73 -10.84 12.45 -2.91
N ASP A 74 -10.58 12.80 -4.17
CA ASP A 74 -10.00 14.10 -4.54
C ASP A 74 -11.04 15.25 -4.45
N GLY A 75 -12.24 14.96 -3.94
CA GLY A 75 -13.34 15.91 -3.78
C GLY A 75 -14.17 16.05 -5.05
N MET A 76 -13.84 15.32 -6.11
CA MET A 76 -14.71 15.06 -7.24
C MET A 76 -15.42 13.75 -6.90
N GLU A 77 -16.76 13.72 -6.88
CA GLU A 77 -17.63 12.61 -6.41
C GLU A 77 -17.28 11.18 -6.94
N ASN A 78 -16.32 11.07 -7.86
CA ASN A 78 -15.69 9.84 -8.31
C ASN A 78 -14.21 9.74 -7.85
N ASN A 79 -13.92 8.97 -6.80
CA ASN A 79 -12.60 8.37 -6.65
C ASN A 79 -12.30 7.49 -7.88
N SER A 80 -11.50 8.01 -8.80
CA SER A 80 -11.19 7.34 -10.07
C SER A 80 -10.64 5.93 -9.90
N ASN A 81 -9.80 5.67 -8.88
CA ASN A 81 -9.21 4.35 -8.66
C ASN A 81 -10.23 3.32 -8.19
N LEU A 82 -11.12 3.67 -7.25
CA LEU A 82 -12.21 2.79 -6.85
C LEU A 82 -13.17 2.56 -8.02
N GLN A 83 -13.48 3.57 -8.83
CA GLN A 83 -14.30 3.39 -10.03
C GLN A 83 -13.64 2.45 -11.06
N TYR A 84 -12.33 2.57 -11.29
CA TYR A 84 -11.60 1.64 -12.14
C TYR A 84 -11.62 0.21 -11.57
N LEU A 85 -11.42 0.05 -10.26
CA LEU A 85 -11.54 -1.25 -9.62
C LEU A 85 -12.94 -1.84 -9.81
N LYS A 86 -13.99 -1.07 -9.54
CA LYS A 86 -15.38 -1.47 -9.75
C LYS A 86 -15.60 -1.97 -11.18
N LYS A 87 -15.14 -1.20 -12.17
CA LYS A 87 -15.26 -1.57 -13.58
C LYS A 87 -14.51 -2.87 -13.91
N ILE A 88 -13.30 -3.07 -13.36
CA ILE A 88 -12.55 -4.33 -13.52
C ILE A 88 -13.36 -5.50 -12.96
N LEU A 89 -13.89 -5.37 -11.74
CA LEU A 89 -14.64 -6.44 -11.09
C LEU A 89 -15.95 -6.76 -11.83
N GLU A 90 -16.70 -5.75 -12.28
CA GLU A 90 -17.92 -5.96 -13.08
C GLU A 90 -17.63 -6.64 -14.41
N ILE A 91 -16.52 -6.28 -15.09
CA ILE A 91 -16.08 -6.98 -16.31
C ILE A 91 -15.70 -8.43 -15.98
N SER A 92 -14.98 -8.67 -14.89
CA SER A 92 -14.62 -10.03 -14.45
C SER A 92 -15.85 -10.89 -14.13
N LYS A 93 -16.86 -10.31 -13.47
CA LYS A 93 -18.16 -10.97 -13.20
C LYS A 93 -18.84 -11.41 -14.49
N LYS A 94 -19.00 -10.49 -15.44
CA LYS A 94 -19.62 -10.76 -16.76
C LYS A 94 -18.91 -11.85 -17.55
N ASN A 95 -17.60 -12.00 -17.36
CA ASN A 95 -16.79 -13.02 -18.04
C ASN A 95 -16.56 -14.29 -17.22
N GLY A 96 -17.20 -14.45 -16.05
CA GLY A 96 -17.02 -15.63 -15.20
C GLY A 96 -15.60 -15.82 -14.66
N THR A 97 -14.82 -14.75 -14.52
CA THR A 97 -13.43 -14.80 -14.03
C THR A 97 -13.39 -14.96 -12.51
N ASP A 98 -12.62 -15.92 -11.99
CA ASP A 98 -12.34 -16.04 -10.55
C ASP A 98 -11.34 -14.96 -10.11
N VAL A 99 -11.85 -13.92 -9.44
CA VAL A 99 -11.04 -12.83 -8.89
C VAL A 99 -10.98 -12.95 -7.37
N ARG A 100 -9.76 -12.91 -6.82
CA ARG A 100 -9.50 -12.91 -5.38
C ARG A 100 -8.71 -11.66 -5.03
N LEU A 101 -9.34 -10.70 -4.36
CA LEU A 101 -8.73 -9.44 -4.01
C LEU A 101 -7.93 -9.57 -2.73
N PHE A 102 -6.86 -8.79 -2.60
CA PHE A 102 -6.17 -8.67 -1.33
C PHE A 102 -5.53 -7.29 -1.12
N ILE A 103 -5.52 -6.83 0.13
CA ILE A 103 -4.66 -5.75 0.59
C ILE A 103 -3.30 -6.35 0.85
N HIS A 104 -2.30 -5.91 0.08
CA HIS A 104 -0.93 -6.40 0.18
C HIS A 104 -0.31 -6.12 1.57
N PRO A 105 0.60 -6.98 2.06
CA PRO A 105 1.27 -6.72 3.32
C PRO A 105 2.22 -5.54 3.18
N THR A 106 2.24 -4.71 4.21
CA THR A 106 3.26 -3.68 4.43
C THR A 106 3.82 -3.87 5.83
N HIS A 107 5.09 -3.50 6.03
CA HIS A 107 5.64 -3.48 7.37
C HIS A 107 4.88 -2.45 8.22
N VAL A 108 4.66 -2.75 9.50
CA VAL A 108 3.85 -1.89 10.41
C VAL A 108 4.36 -0.46 10.55
N TYR A 109 5.60 -0.18 10.18
CA TYR A 109 6.14 1.19 10.11
C TYR A 109 5.34 2.12 9.21
N LEU A 110 4.67 1.61 8.16
CA LEU A 110 3.74 2.43 7.37
C LEU A 110 2.52 2.85 8.20
N LEU A 111 1.93 1.93 8.96
CA LEU A 111 0.79 2.21 9.82
C LEU A 111 1.17 3.13 10.99
N GLU A 112 2.39 2.99 11.53
CA GLU A 112 2.92 3.92 12.51
C GLU A 112 3.15 5.33 11.94
N ALA A 113 3.61 5.45 10.69
CA ALA A 113 3.69 6.74 10.01
C ALA A 113 2.29 7.36 9.84
N LEU A 114 1.29 6.58 9.44
CA LEU A 114 -0.11 7.04 9.38
C LEU A 114 -0.63 7.47 10.77
N ARG A 115 -0.30 6.73 11.83
CA ARG A 115 -0.66 7.08 13.22
C ARG A 115 -0.07 8.42 13.64
N VAL A 116 1.23 8.61 13.42
CA VAL A 116 1.93 9.86 13.77
C VAL A 116 1.33 11.05 13.03
N LEU A 117 0.89 10.85 11.78
CA LEU A 117 0.25 11.87 10.95
C LEU A 117 -1.26 12.03 11.18
N GLY A 118 -1.86 11.28 12.11
CA GLY A 118 -3.30 11.34 12.37
C GLY A 118 -4.19 10.82 11.24
N LYS A 119 -3.69 9.89 10.41
CA LYS A 119 -4.36 9.33 9.20
C LYS A 119 -4.91 7.92 9.37
N MET A 120 -4.93 7.39 10.59
CA MET A 120 -5.46 6.05 10.85
C MET A 120 -6.97 5.95 10.60
N GLU A 121 -7.73 7.00 10.93
CA GLU A 121 -9.17 7.02 10.63
C GLU A 121 -9.44 7.01 9.12
N ASP A 122 -8.63 7.74 8.34
CA ASP A 122 -8.72 7.70 6.88
C ASP A 122 -8.38 6.31 6.32
N TYR A 123 -7.37 5.63 6.89
CA TYR A 123 -7.05 4.25 6.52
C TYR A 123 -8.19 3.27 6.85
N GLU A 124 -8.86 3.44 8.00
CA GLU A 124 -10.03 2.63 8.38
C GLU A 124 -11.21 2.88 7.42
N LYS A 125 -11.52 4.15 7.13
CA LYS A 125 -12.56 4.53 6.14
C LYS A 125 -12.28 3.96 4.75
N TRP A 126 -11.02 3.93 4.32
CA TRP A 126 -10.62 3.32 3.06
C TRP A 126 -10.95 1.84 3.00
N GLN A 127 -10.71 1.09 4.08
CA GLN A 127 -11.06 -0.33 4.15
C GLN A 127 -12.58 -0.52 4.03
N HIS A 128 -13.38 0.32 4.69
CA HIS A 128 -14.84 0.28 4.53
C HIS A 128 -15.28 0.56 3.09
N ALA A 129 -14.71 1.58 2.45
CA ALA A 129 -15.03 1.92 1.05
C ALA A 129 -14.69 0.76 0.09
N LEU A 130 -13.56 0.09 0.31
CA LEU A 130 -13.15 -1.07 -0.47
C LEU A 130 -14.09 -2.27 -0.27
N ILE A 131 -14.46 -2.56 0.98
CA ILE A 131 -15.42 -3.63 1.31
C ILE A 131 -16.78 -3.34 0.67
N ALA A 132 -17.31 -2.12 0.86
CA ALA A 132 -18.60 -1.72 0.31
C ALA A 132 -18.63 -1.88 -1.21
N LEU A 133 -17.56 -1.49 -1.90
CA LEU A 133 -17.44 -1.67 -3.35
C LEU A 133 -17.46 -3.15 -3.76
N VAL A 134 -16.69 -4.01 -3.08
CA VAL A 134 -16.62 -5.44 -3.43
C VAL A 134 -17.97 -6.12 -3.17
N GLU A 135 -18.60 -5.84 -2.03
CA GLU A 135 -19.92 -6.39 -1.67
C GLU A 135 -21.01 -5.90 -2.62
N ASP A 136 -20.98 -4.62 -3.01
CA ASP A 136 -21.88 -4.04 -4.01
C ASP A 136 -21.78 -4.78 -5.34
N VAL A 137 -20.57 -5.00 -5.87
CA VAL A 137 -20.36 -5.78 -7.11
C VAL A 137 -20.81 -7.23 -6.96
N ASN A 138 -20.52 -7.87 -5.82
CA ASN A 138 -20.98 -9.24 -5.57
C ASN A 138 -22.51 -9.34 -5.55
N SER A 139 -23.19 -8.39 -4.91
CA SER A 139 -24.66 -8.39 -4.75
C SER A 139 -25.42 -8.18 -6.06
N ARG A 140 -24.84 -7.43 -7.01
CA ARG A 140 -25.44 -7.22 -8.35
C ARG A 140 -25.27 -8.41 -9.30
N HIS A 141 -24.41 -9.37 -8.94
CA HIS A 141 -24.10 -10.55 -9.73
C HIS A 141 -24.22 -11.84 -8.90
N PRO A 142 -25.39 -12.11 -8.28
CA PRO A 142 -25.58 -13.24 -7.37
C PRO A 142 -25.43 -14.61 -8.05
N GLU A 143 -25.55 -14.66 -9.38
CA GLU A 143 -25.36 -15.86 -10.21
C GLU A 143 -23.89 -16.29 -10.34
N SER A 144 -22.96 -15.40 -10.00
CA SER A 144 -21.51 -15.61 -10.16
C SER A 144 -20.82 -15.93 -8.83
N ARG A 145 -19.62 -16.51 -8.91
CA ARG A 145 -18.79 -16.76 -7.72
C ARG A 145 -18.50 -15.45 -6.98
N GLU A 146 -18.70 -15.44 -5.66
CA GLU A 146 -18.35 -14.32 -4.80
C GLU A 146 -16.84 -14.03 -4.84
N PHE A 147 -16.48 -12.76 -5.04
CA PHE A 147 -15.09 -12.31 -4.99
C PHE A 147 -14.71 -12.00 -3.54
N PRO A 148 -13.77 -12.75 -2.93
CA PRO A 148 -13.33 -12.48 -1.58
C PRO A 148 -12.34 -11.30 -1.53
N LEU A 149 -12.33 -10.58 -0.40
CA LEU A 149 -11.33 -9.57 -0.07
C LEU A 149 -10.49 -10.03 1.13
N TRP A 150 -9.21 -10.30 0.88
CA TRP A 150 -8.24 -10.67 1.90
C TRP A 150 -7.47 -9.44 2.41
N ASN A 151 -7.03 -9.46 3.66
CA ASN A 151 -6.16 -8.45 4.25
C ASN A 151 -4.91 -9.10 4.84
N PHE A 152 -3.75 -8.84 4.22
CA PHE A 152 -2.44 -9.26 4.71
C PHE A 152 -1.68 -8.13 5.42
N GLY A 153 -2.23 -6.93 5.44
CA GLY A 153 -1.68 -5.78 6.16
C GLY A 153 -2.03 -5.79 7.65
N GLY A 154 -1.90 -4.63 8.28
CA GLY A 154 -2.15 -4.48 9.71
C GLY A 154 -1.00 -4.96 10.58
N TYR A 155 -1.27 -5.07 11.87
CA TYR A 155 -0.43 -5.66 12.91
C TYR A 155 -0.73 -7.16 12.98
N ASN A 156 0.25 -7.97 12.60
CA ASN A 156 0.24 -9.43 12.68
C ASN A 156 1.67 -9.96 12.81
N SER A 157 1.82 -11.27 13.04
CA SER A 157 3.10 -11.97 13.25
C SER A 157 4.13 -11.75 12.14
N VAL A 158 3.70 -11.47 10.90
CA VAL A 158 4.57 -11.21 9.76
C VAL A 158 4.93 -9.73 9.67
N THR A 159 3.94 -8.85 9.64
CA THR A 159 4.13 -7.41 9.38
C THR A 159 4.82 -6.68 10.52
N MET A 160 4.78 -7.24 11.73
CA MET A 160 5.48 -6.77 12.93
C MET A 160 6.90 -7.34 13.09
N THR A 161 7.45 -8.00 12.06
CA THR A 161 8.81 -8.56 12.13
C THR A 161 9.81 -7.52 12.61
N ALA A 162 10.59 -7.87 13.62
CA ALA A 162 11.52 -6.95 14.25
C ALA A 162 12.52 -6.37 13.23
N VAL A 163 12.71 -5.05 13.29
CA VAL A 163 13.75 -4.36 12.52
C VAL A 163 15.06 -4.44 13.30
N PRO A 164 16.17 -4.87 12.69
CA PRO A 164 17.45 -5.01 13.37
C PRO A 164 17.89 -3.75 14.13
N SER A 165 18.60 -3.96 15.23
CA SER A 165 19.22 -2.88 15.96
C SER A 165 20.31 -2.20 15.10
N PRO A 166 20.70 -0.95 15.38
CA PRO A 166 21.85 -0.32 14.71
C PRO A 166 23.16 -1.12 14.85
N LYS A 167 23.28 -1.92 15.93
CA LYS A 167 24.46 -2.74 16.23
C LYS A 167 24.50 -4.04 15.42
N ASP A 168 23.35 -4.50 14.93
CA ASP A 168 23.19 -5.76 14.21
C ASP A 168 22.83 -5.53 12.73
N SER A 169 23.60 -4.68 12.05
CA SER A 169 23.31 -4.18 10.71
C SER A 169 23.20 -5.26 9.62
N ASN A 170 23.76 -6.45 9.87
CA ASN A 170 23.84 -7.55 8.92
C ASN A 170 22.69 -8.56 9.06
N ILE A 171 21.81 -8.42 10.07
CA ILE A 171 20.64 -9.29 10.19
C ILE A 171 19.68 -9.01 9.05
N SER A 172 19.38 -10.04 8.26
CA SER A 172 18.45 -9.96 7.14
C SER A 172 17.00 -9.75 7.59
N MET A 173 16.29 -8.84 6.93
CA MET A 173 14.85 -8.72 7.06
C MET A 173 14.18 -9.84 6.23
N ARG A 174 13.81 -10.95 6.89
CA ARG A 174 13.25 -12.15 6.23
C ARG A 174 12.14 -11.86 5.21
N TRP A 175 11.26 -10.93 5.54
CA TRP A 175 10.03 -10.69 4.77
C TRP A 175 10.06 -9.42 3.93
N PHE A 176 10.86 -8.42 4.28
CA PHE A 176 10.74 -7.06 3.74
C PHE A 176 12.10 -6.51 3.31
N ARG A 177 12.17 -5.98 2.08
CA ARG A 177 13.33 -5.18 1.63
C ARG A 177 13.23 -3.74 2.12
N ASP A 178 12.01 -3.21 2.13
CA ASP A 178 11.62 -1.94 2.72
C ASP A 178 10.17 -2.06 3.24
N ILE A 179 9.56 -0.96 3.69
CA ILE A 179 8.22 -1.04 4.27
C ILE A 179 7.10 -1.54 3.33
N GLY A 180 7.30 -1.52 2.01
CA GLY A 180 6.28 -1.89 1.02
C GLY A 180 6.65 -3.08 0.13
N HIS A 181 7.95 -3.34 -0.06
CA HIS A 181 8.43 -4.41 -0.94
C HIS A 181 8.80 -5.67 -0.14
N TYR A 182 8.02 -6.73 -0.32
CA TYR A 182 8.20 -8.01 0.37
C TYR A 182 8.94 -9.07 -0.47
N SER A 183 9.50 -10.07 0.21
CA SER A 183 10.26 -11.15 -0.41
C SER A 183 9.37 -12.16 -1.14
N LYS A 184 9.95 -12.91 -2.09
CA LYS A 184 9.25 -14.01 -2.77
C LYS A 184 8.64 -14.99 -1.76
N ASN A 185 9.37 -15.33 -0.70
CA ASN A 185 8.91 -16.26 0.32
C ASN A 185 7.64 -15.76 1.01
N LEU A 186 7.49 -14.44 1.20
CA LEU A 186 6.24 -13.89 1.72
C LEU A 186 5.10 -13.98 0.69
N GLY A 187 5.40 -13.70 -0.59
CA GLY A 187 4.44 -13.85 -1.69
C GLY A 187 3.95 -15.29 -1.87
N ASP A 188 4.79 -16.28 -1.59
CA ASP A 188 4.41 -17.69 -1.57
C ASP A 188 3.37 -17.96 -0.46
N LEU A 189 3.54 -17.39 0.75
CA LEU A 189 2.55 -17.54 1.83
C LEU A 189 1.20 -16.88 1.52
N ILE A 190 1.21 -15.75 0.79
CA ILE A 190 -0.02 -15.10 0.32
C ILE A 190 -0.78 -16.04 -0.62
N GLN A 191 -0.07 -16.67 -1.57
CA GLN A 191 -0.68 -17.62 -2.50
C GLN A 191 -1.21 -18.85 -1.77
N ASP A 192 -0.43 -19.41 -0.84
CA ASP A 192 -0.86 -20.54 -0.01
C ASP A 192 -2.16 -20.22 0.73
N ARG A 193 -2.27 -19.03 1.32
CA ARG A 193 -3.50 -18.57 1.99
C ARG A 193 -4.67 -18.40 1.04
N ILE A 194 -4.50 -17.67 -0.07
CA ILE A 194 -5.59 -17.32 -0.99
C ILE A 194 -6.11 -18.55 -1.74
N PHE A 195 -5.21 -19.44 -2.16
CA PHE A 195 -5.54 -20.62 -2.96
C PHE A 195 -5.70 -21.90 -2.14
N ASN A 196 -5.51 -21.82 -0.82
CA ASN A 196 -5.51 -22.96 0.10
C ASN A 196 -4.52 -24.06 -0.35
N PHE A 197 -3.31 -23.64 -0.72
CA PHE A 197 -2.22 -24.58 -1.02
C PHE A 197 -1.52 -24.99 0.27
N HIS A 198 -1.21 -26.27 0.39
CA HIS A 198 -0.52 -26.86 1.54
C HIS A 198 0.85 -27.41 1.10
N GLN A 199 1.75 -26.52 0.70
CA GLN A 199 3.09 -26.94 0.31
C GLN A 199 3.89 -27.37 1.54
N THR A 200 4.41 -28.60 1.52
CA THR A 200 5.25 -29.15 2.60
C THR A 200 6.40 -28.20 2.95
N GLY A 201 6.57 -27.91 4.24
CA GLY A 201 7.60 -27.01 4.74
C GLY A 201 7.25 -25.52 4.71
N ARG A 202 6.08 -25.13 4.18
CA ARG A 202 5.54 -23.77 4.32
C ARG A 202 4.35 -23.77 5.27
N MET A 203 4.40 -22.90 6.28
CA MET A 203 3.32 -22.69 7.23
C MET A 203 2.91 -21.22 7.17
N VAL A 204 1.64 -20.98 6.85
CA VAL A 204 1.06 -19.64 6.88
C VAL A 204 0.56 -19.35 8.29
N PRO A 205 1.07 -18.30 8.98
CA PRO A 205 0.57 -17.93 10.30
C PRO A 205 -0.93 -17.65 10.28
N GLU A 206 -1.69 -18.11 11.29
CA GLU A 206 -3.15 -17.98 11.35
C GLU A 206 -3.64 -16.53 11.27
N ASP A 207 -2.88 -15.60 11.85
CA ASP A 207 -3.16 -14.16 11.84
C ASP A 207 -2.70 -13.45 10.56
N PHE A 208 -2.12 -14.17 9.60
CA PHE A 208 -1.62 -13.63 8.34
C PHE A 208 -2.54 -13.99 7.16
N GLY A 209 -3.29 -12.98 6.71
CA GLY A 209 -4.24 -13.08 5.61
C GLY A 209 -5.62 -13.50 6.09
N ILE A 210 -6.42 -12.53 6.51
CA ILE A 210 -7.81 -12.74 6.92
C ILE A 210 -8.77 -12.22 5.84
N GLN A 211 -9.95 -12.83 5.70
CA GLN A 211 -11.00 -12.24 4.88
C GLN A 211 -11.69 -11.12 5.66
N ILE A 212 -11.85 -9.94 5.04
CA ILE A 212 -12.56 -8.80 5.62
C ILE A 212 -13.84 -8.52 4.83
N ASN A 213 -14.90 -8.19 5.56
CA ASN A 213 -16.23 -7.86 5.03
C ASN A 213 -17.01 -6.99 6.01
N SER A 214 -18.21 -6.54 5.62
CA SER A 214 -19.03 -5.64 6.45
C SER A 214 -19.41 -6.26 7.80
N LYS A 215 -19.41 -7.60 7.92
CA LYS A 215 -19.77 -8.31 9.15
C LYS A 215 -18.64 -8.34 10.18
N ASN A 216 -17.37 -8.17 9.77
CA ASN A 216 -16.22 -8.37 10.65
C ASN A 216 -15.25 -7.19 10.77
N ILE A 217 -15.34 -6.18 9.89
CA ILE A 217 -14.33 -5.12 9.78
C ILE A 217 -14.17 -4.30 11.07
N ASP A 218 -15.26 -3.95 11.77
CA ASP A 218 -15.19 -3.17 13.01
C ASP A 218 -14.46 -3.92 14.13
N ARG A 219 -14.75 -5.23 14.24
CA ARG A 219 -14.07 -6.11 15.19
C ARG A 219 -12.60 -6.24 14.85
N HIS A 220 -12.27 -6.41 13.57
CA HIS A 220 -10.90 -6.48 13.09
C HIS A 220 -10.14 -5.20 13.45
N GLN A 221 -10.66 -4.02 13.12
CA GLN A 221 -10.02 -2.73 13.44
C GLN A 221 -9.82 -2.53 14.95
N LYS A 222 -10.79 -2.94 15.78
CA LYS A 222 -10.64 -2.90 17.25
C LYS A 222 -9.50 -3.80 17.75
N ALA A 223 -9.35 -4.99 17.17
CA ALA A 223 -8.24 -5.90 17.47
C ALA A 223 -6.90 -5.29 17.05
N GLN A 224 -6.85 -4.69 15.84
CA GLN A 224 -5.67 -4.00 15.31
C GLN A 224 -5.20 -2.84 16.20
N LYS A 225 -6.12 -2.04 16.75
CA LYS A 225 -5.79 -0.98 17.74
C LYS A 225 -5.16 -1.55 19.01
N SER A 226 -5.56 -2.73 19.44
CA SER A 226 -4.98 -3.39 20.62
C SER A 226 -3.59 -3.96 20.35
N LEU A 227 -3.38 -4.53 19.16
CA LEU A 227 -2.08 -4.99 18.70
C LEU A 227 -1.10 -3.83 18.50
N GLN A 228 -1.55 -2.70 17.93
CA GLN A 228 -0.77 -1.47 17.82
C GLN A 228 -0.25 -1.01 19.20
N ARG A 229 -1.12 -0.91 20.21
CA ARG A 229 -0.71 -0.52 21.56
C ARG A 229 0.32 -1.48 22.15
N THR A 230 0.18 -2.78 21.88
CA THR A 230 1.13 -3.80 22.33
C THR A 230 2.47 -3.63 21.63
N TYR A 231 2.47 -3.47 20.30
CA TYR A 231 3.66 -3.22 19.49
C TYR A 231 4.42 -1.99 19.98
N MET A 232 3.72 -0.87 20.21
CA MET A 232 4.33 0.36 20.71
C MET A 232 4.97 0.21 22.10
N LYS A 233 4.36 -0.61 22.99
CA LYS A 233 4.94 -0.91 24.31
C LYS A 233 6.17 -1.79 24.23
N THR A 234 6.22 -2.71 23.27
CA THR A 234 7.35 -3.61 23.08
C THR A 234 8.54 -2.93 22.40
N TYR A 235 8.28 -2.06 21.42
CA TYR A 235 9.31 -1.42 20.58
C TYR A 235 9.39 0.10 20.81
N GLN A 236 9.45 0.52 22.08
CA GLN A 236 9.34 1.93 22.46
C GLN A 236 10.41 2.81 21.81
N GLU A 237 11.66 2.37 21.82
CA GLU A 237 12.79 3.12 21.27
C GLU A 237 12.69 3.25 19.74
N GLU A 238 12.33 2.18 19.04
CA GLU A 238 12.11 2.18 17.59
C GLU A 238 10.96 3.08 17.19
N ILE A 239 9.84 3.01 17.92
CA ILE A 239 8.68 3.86 17.68
C ILE A 239 9.00 5.33 17.94
N LYS A 240 9.79 5.63 18.97
CA LYS A 240 10.26 6.98 19.24
C LYS A 240 11.11 7.50 18.08
N GLU A 241 12.11 6.72 17.63
CA GLU A 241 12.95 7.10 16.48
C GLU A 241 12.11 7.34 15.22
N LEU A 242 11.18 6.44 14.91
CA LEU A 242 10.30 6.56 13.75
C LEU A 242 9.41 7.81 13.86
N THR A 243 8.82 8.05 15.04
CA THR A 243 7.96 9.22 15.31
C THR A 243 8.73 10.52 15.08
N ASP A 244 9.95 10.63 15.62
CA ASP A 244 10.80 11.81 15.46
C ASP A 244 11.10 12.08 13.98
N LYS A 245 11.43 11.04 13.20
CA LYS A 245 11.71 11.17 11.76
C LYS A 245 10.46 11.52 10.94
N VAL A 246 9.32 10.90 11.23
CA VAL A 246 8.05 11.17 10.54
C VAL A 246 7.57 12.60 10.84
N ASN A 247 7.63 13.06 12.09
CA ASN A 247 7.32 14.44 12.45
C ASN A 247 8.25 15.44 11.76
N ALA A 248 9.55 15.15 11.69
CA ALA A 248 10.50 16.02 11.01
C ALA A 248 10.23 16.13 9.49
N GLU A 249 9.80 15.05 8.82
CA GLU A 249 9.42 15.10 7.41
C GLU A 249 8.04 15.75 7.21
N GLY A 250 7.06 15.43 8.07
CA GLY A 250 5.72 16.00 8.04
C GLY A 250 5.70 17.51 8.31
N GLY A 251 6.54 18.00 9.22
CA GLY A 251 6.69 19.43 9.51
C GLY A 251 7.20 20.28 8.35
N LYS A 252 7.75 19.64 7.29
CA LYS A 252 8.15 20.34 6.05
C LYS A 252 6.97 20.56 5.09
N ILE A 253 5.82 19.95 5.36
CA ILE A 253 4.65 19.94 4.50
C ILE A 253 3.62 20.92 5.06
N LYS A 254 3.22 21.93 4.27
CA LYS A 254 2.11 22.81 4.66
C LYS A 254 0.80 22.03 4.60
N LEU A 255 0.05 22.02 5.71
CA LEU A 255 -1.26 21.38 5.78
C LEU A 255 -2.22 22.04 4.78
N PHE A 256 -2.86 21.21 3.96
CA PHE A 256 -3.87 21.61 2.98
C PHE A 256 -5.27 21.27 3.53
N ASP A 257 -6.22 22.20 3.45
CA ASP A 257 -7.61 21.96 3.84
C ASP A 257 -8.41 21.38 2.66
N CYS A 258 -8.86 20.14 2.78
CA CYS A 258 -9.65 19.46 1.74
C CYS A 258 -10.95 20.21 1.41
N ASN A 259 -11.54 20.94 2.37
CA ASN A 259 -12.75 21.74 2.13
C ASN A 259 -12.46 23.01 1.31
N GLN A 260 -11.21 23.44 1.24
CA GLN A 260 -10.81 24.64 0.50
C GLN A 260 -10.74 24.39 -1.01
N LEU A 261 -10.41 23.16 -1.45
CA LEU A 261 -10.39 22.79 -2.87
C LEU A 261 -11.82 22.70 -3.45
N ALA A 262 -12.74 22.07 -2.69
CA ALA A 262 -14.15 21.98 -3.05
C ALA A 262 -14.77 23.37 -3.26
N ARG A 263 -14.48 24.34 -2.37
CA ARG A 263 -14.91 25.74 -2.53
C ARG A 263 -14.28 26.42 -3.75
N ARG A 264 -12.99 26.19 -4.02
CA ARG A 264 -12.30 26.79 -5.20
C ARG A 264 -12.82 26.26 -6.54
N LEU A 265 -13.25 24.99 -6.57
CA LEU A 265 -13.84 24.38 -7.76
C LEU A 265 -15.28 24.87 -8.00
N GLN A 266 -16.05 25.12 -6.93
CA GLN A 266 -17.39 25.72 -7.01
C GLN A 266 -17.38 27.21 -7.40
N THR A 267 -16.33 27.96 -7.07
CA THR A 267 -16.21 29.38 -7.50
C THR A 267 -15.78 29.58 -8.95
N LYS A 268 -15.49 28.51 -9.69
CA LYS A 268 -15.04 28.54 -11.09
C LYS A 268 -16.08 28.00 -12.09
N SER A 269 -17.27 27.62 -11.62
CA SER A 269 -18.47 27.37 -12.43
C SER A 269 -19.35 28.60 -12.46
#